data_AF-A0A7J9IJ86-F1
#
_entry.id   AF-A0A7J9IJ86-F1
#
_cell.length_a   1.000
_cell.length_b   1.000
_cell.length_c   1.000
_cell.angle_alpha   90.00
_cell.angle_beta   90.00
_cell.angle_gamma   90.00
#
_symmetry.space_group_name_H-M   'P 1'
#
loop_
_entity.id
_entity.type
_entity.pdbx_description
1 polymer ?
#
loop_
_entity_poly.entity_id
_entity_poly.type
_entity_poly.pdbx_seq_one_letter_code
_entity_poly.pdbx_strand_id
1 'polypeptide(L)'
;MIAARRRERDYFQSSPEYSHLAHRMGSEHLGKMLSKHLETVIKSRIPGLQSLINKTIIELEGELTKLGKPIAADAGGKLYTTMEICRAFDQNFKEHLDGVRAGGEKIYGVFDNQLPAALKRLQFDKHLSIENVRKLITEADGYQPHLIAPEQGYRRLIESCLVTIRGPAEAAVDGVHAILKGIVQKAIAETTELKQYPTLRVEVGNAAFESLERMREESKRATLQLVDMECGYLTVEFFRKLPQDVEKGGNPTHSLFDRYNDSYLRRVGMY
;
A
#
# COMPACT_ATOMS: atom_id res chain seq x y z
N MET A 1 -53.25 -62.97 12.13
CA MET A 1 -52.00 -63.14 11.34
C MET A 1 -51.37 -64.52 11.47
N ILE A 2 -51.15 -65.07 12.69
CA ILE A 2 -50.44 -66.35 12.89
C ILE A 2 -51.17 -67.53 12.23
N ALA A 3 -52.51 -67.60 12.36
CA ALA A 3 -53.32 -68.65 11.74
C ALA A 3 -53.29 -68.62 10.19
N ALA A 4 -53.14 -67.44 9.59
CA ALA A 4 -53.01 -67.29 8.13
C ALA A 4 -51.64 -67.76 7.63
N ARG A 5 -50.56 -67.43 8.37
CA ARG A 5 -49.20 -67.91 8.06
C ARG A 5 -49.04 -69.42 8.20
N ARG A 6 -49.72 -70.04 9.17
CA ARG A 6 -49.75 -71.51 9.29
C ARG A 6 -50.46 -72.15 8.10
N ARG A 7 -51.67 -71.67 7.75
CA ARG A 7 -52.41 -72.15 6.56
C ARG A 7 -51.62 -71.98 5.27
N GLU A 8 -50.93 -70.85 5.10
CA GLU A 8 -50.04 -70.61 3.96
C GLU A 8 -48.89 -71.62 3.91
N ARG A 9 -48.24 -71.88 5.05
CA ARG A 9 -47.13 -72.84 5.13
C ARG A 9 -47.58 -74.28 4.85
N ASP A 10 -48.71 -74.68 5.42
CA ASP A 10 -49.30 -76.01 5.22
C ASP A 10 -49.72 -76.21 3.75
N TYR A 11 -50.28 -75.18 3.10
CA TYR A 11 -50.65 -75.20 1.68
C TYR A 11 -49.43 -75.43 0.77
N PHE A 12 -48.34 -74.68 0.99
CA PHE A 12 -47.13 -74.84 0.18
C PHE A 12 -46.40 -76.17 0.44
N GLN A 13 -46.53 -76.75 1.63
CA GLN A 13 -45.91 -78.05 1.96
C GLN A 13 -46.70 -79.26 1.45
N SER A 14 -48.04 -79.20 1.51
CA SER A 14 -48.93 -80.32 1.15
C SER A 14 -49.29 -80.38 -0.34
N SER A 15 -49.08 -79.31 -1.11
CA SER A 15 -49.40 -79.28 -2.54
C SER A 15 -48.34 -80.02 -3.37
N PRO A 16 -48.69 -81.06 -4.16
CA PRO A 16 -47.73 -81.85 -4.94
C PRO A 16 -46.94 -81.02 -5.97
N GLU A 17 -47.55 -79.96 -6.51
CA GLU A 17 -46.92 -79.04 -7.48
C GLU A 17 -45.92 -78.07 -6.83
N TYR A 18 -46.14 -77.65 -5.58
CA TYR A 18 -45.36 -76.58 -4.93
C TYR A 18 -44.48 -77.06 -3.77
N SER A 19 -44.64 -78.31 -3.32
CA SER A 19 -43.91 -78.88 -2.18
C SER A 19 -42.38 -78.72 -2.31
N HIS A 20 -41.84 -78.95 -3.52
CA HIS A 20 -40.42 -78.77 -3.81
C HIS A 20 -39.92 -77.30 -3.70
N LEU A 21 -40.83 -76.32 -3.81
CA LEU A 21 -40.58 -74.88 -3.72
C LEU A 21 -41.01 -74.28 -2.38
N ALA A 22 -41.58 -75.06 -1.46
CA ALA A 22 -42.15 -74.56 -0.21
C ALA A 22 -41.19 -73.68 0.62
N HIS A 23 -39.87 -73.95 0.52
CA HIS A 23 -38.83 -73.16 1.19
C HIS A 23 -38.58 -71.76 0.58
N ARG A 24 -39.02 -71.53 -0.66
CA ARG A 24 -38.92 -70.26 -1.42
C ARG A 24 -40.25 -69.52 -1.57
N MET A 25 -41.33 -70.06 -1.01
CA MET A 25 -42.68 -69.52 -1.17
C MET A 25 -43.23 -69.00 0.16
N GLY A 26 -44.28 -68.19 0.05
CA GLY A 26 -45.00 -67.63 1.19
C GLY A 26 -44.50 -66.26 1.67
N SER A 27 -45.35 -65.60 2.43
CA SER A 27 -45.18 -64.23 2.92
C SER A 27 -43.92 -64.04 3.79
N GLU A 28 -43.50 -65.06 4.54
CA GLU A 28 -42.28 -65.01 5.34
C GLU A 28 -41.02 -65.02 4.46
N HIS A 29 -41.00 -65.85 3.40
CA HIS A 29 -39.89 -65.88 2.46
C HIS A 29 -39.80 -64.56 1.69
N LEU A 30 -40.95 -64.04 1.22
CA LEU A 30 -41.04 -62.73 0.57
C LEU A 30 -40.52 -61.61 1.47
N GLY A 31 -40.91 -61.59 2.75
CA GLY A 31 -40.42 -60.61 3.72
C GLY A 31 -38.90 -60.64 3.89
N LYS A 32 -38.30 -61.84 4.02
CA LYS A 32 -36.84 -62.01 4.08
C LYS A 32 -36.14 -61.56 2.80
N MET A 33 -36.71 -61.88 1.64
CA MET A 33 -36.23 -61.48 0.31
C MET A 33 -36.23 -59.95 0.15
N LEU A 34 -37.36 -59.30 0.47
CA LEU A 34 -37.49 -57.85 0.40
C LEU A 34 -36.53 -57.13 1.36
N SER A 35 -36.38 -57.63 2.59
CA SER A 35 -35.40 -57.07 3.54
C SER A 35 -33.97 -57.18 3.02
N LYS A 36 -33.58 -58.35 2.47
CA LYS A 36 -32.24 -58.54 1.89
C LYS A 36 -32.00 -57.66 0.66
N HIS A 37 -33.01 -57.52 -0.19
CA HIS A 37 -32.94 -56.63 -1.35
C HIS A 37 -32.80 -55.18 -0.93
N LEU A 38 -33.62 -54.71 0.02
CA LEU A 38 -33.54 -53.37 0.58
C LEU A 38 -32.17 -53.09 1.21
N GLU A 39 -31.64 -54.02 2.00
CA GLU A 39 -30.30 -53.91 2.58
C GLU A 39 -29.22 -53.74 1.49
N THR A 40 -29.32 -54.52 0.41
CA THR A 40 -28.38 -54.44 -0.73
C THR A 40 -28.48 -53.08 -1.42
N VAL A 41 -29.70 -52.60 -1.67
CA VAL A 41 -29.95 -51.29 -2.29
C VAL A 41 -29.41 -50.18 -1.39
N ILE A 42 -29.67 -50.20 -0.08
CA ILE A 42 -29.15 -49.22 0.87
C ILE A 42 -27.62 -49.22 0.86
N LYS A 43 -26.98 -50.39 0.99
CA LYS A 43 -25.50 -50.50 0.96
C LYS A 43 -24.90 -49.96 -0.34
N SER A 44 -25.56 -50.20 -1.48
CA SER A 44 -25.11 -49.68 -2.78
C SER A 44 -25.19 -48.15 -2.90
N ARG A 45 -26.11 -47.51 -2.17
CA ARG A 45 -26.34 -46.05 -2.20
C ARG A 45 -25.49 -45.28 -1.19
N ILE A 46 -25.09 -45.90 -0.08
CA ILE A 46 -24.30 -45.26 0.98
C ILE A 46 -23.02 -44.57 0.45
N PRO A 47 -22.17 -45.21 -0.39
CA PRO A 47 -20.96 -44.55 -0.89
C PRO A 47 -21.25 -43.29 -1.72
N GLY A 48 -22.32 -43.31 -2.51
CA GLY A 48 -22.74 -42.16 -3.31
C GLY A 48 -23.25 -41.01 -2.43
N LEU A 49 -24.02 -41.31 -1.38
CA LEU A 49 -24.46 -40.31 -0.40
C LEU A 49 -23.28 -39.72 0.37
N GLN A 50 -22.32 -40.55 0.77
CA GLN A 50 -21.11 -40.08 1.46
C GLN A 50 -20.29 -39.15 0.56
N SER A 51 -20.12 -39.50 -0.73
CA SER A 51 -19.44 -38.64 -1.70
C SER A 51 -20.18 -37.31 -1.89
N LEU A 52 -21.51 -37.33 -1.99
CA LEU A 52 -22.33 -36.13 -2.11
C LEU A 52 -22.17 -35.22 -0.88
N ILE A 53 -22.31 -35.78 0.32
CA ILE A 53 -22.16 -35.05 1.59
C ILE A 53 -20.78 -34.41 1.68
N ASN A 54 -19.71 -35.17 1.40
CA ASN A 54 -18.34 -34.65 1.44
C ASN A 54 -18.14 -33.51 0.44
N LYS A 55 -18.69 -33.64 -0.78
CA LYS A 55 -18.64 -32.57 -1.77
C LYS A 55 -19.37 -31.32 -1.28
N THR A 56 -20.59 -31.47 -0.76
CA THR A 56 -21.36 -30.34 -0.22
C THR A 56 -20.65 -29.68 0.97
N ILE A 57 -20.00 -30.46 1.85
CA ILE A 57 -19.19 -29.91 2.95
C ILE A 57 -18.07 -29.02 2.41
N ILE A 58 -17.30 -29.50 1.43
CA ILE A 58 -16.20 -28.73 0.83
C ILE A 58 -16.72 -27.44 0.18
N GLU A 59 -17.85 -27.51 -0.52
CA GLU A 59 -18.47 -26.33 -1.13
C GLU A 59 -18.90 -25.30 -0.07
N LEU A 60 -19.56 -25.75 1.00
CA LEU A 60 -20.01 -24.89 2.10
C LEU A 60 -18.83 -24.31 2.90
N GLU A 61 -17.77 -25.08 3.15
CA GLU A 61 -16.55 -24.60 3.79
C GLU A 61 -15.85 -23.53 2.94
N GLY A 62 -15.87 -23.70 1.60
CA GLY A 62 -15.38 -22.71 0.66
C GLY A 62 -16.18 -21.40 0.69
N GLU A 63 -17.51 -21.49 0.80
CA GLU A 63 -18.38 -20.31 0.98
C GLU A 63 -18.15 -19.64 2.33
N LEU A 64 -18.05 -20.41 3.42
CA LEU A 64 -17.79 -19.90 4.76
C LEU A 64 -16.46 -19.12 4.82
N THR A 65 -15.43 -19.65 4.16
CA THR A 65 -14.13 -18.97 4.06
C THR A 65 -14.24 -17.62 3.35
N LYS A 66 -15.10 -17.50 2.32
CA LYS A 66 -15.35 -16.23 1.62
C LYS A 66 -16.14 -15.23 2.46
N LEU A 67 -17.11 -15.72 3.25
CA LEU A 67 -17.91 -14.90 4.16
C LEU A 67 -17.09 -14.37 5.35
N GLY A 68 -16.02 -15.07 5.71
CA GLY A 68 -15.10 -14.66 6.76
C GLY A 68 -15.49 -15.18 8.15
N LYS A 69 -14.78 -14.70 9.17
CA LYS A 69 -14.98 -15.14 10.55
C LYS A 69 -16.23 -14.47 11.15
N PRO A 70 -17.00 -15.18 11.99
CA PRO A 70 -18.11 -14.58 12.71
C PRO A 70 -17.62 -13.43 13.60
N ILE A 71 -18.25 -12.27 13.46
CA ILE A 71 -18.01 -11.12 14.34
C ILE A 71 -18.92 -11.27 15.55
N ALA A 72 -18.38 -11.09 16.75
CA ALA A 72 -19.20 -11.11 17.95
C ALA A 72 -20.21 -9.95 17.92
N ALA A 73 -21.46 -10.23 18.31
CA ALA A 73 -22.57 -9.30 18.13
C ALA A 73 -22.48 -8.07 19.05
N ASP A 74 -21.73 -8.18 20.14
CA ASP A 74 -21.50 -7.12 21.10
C ASP A 74 -20.61 -6.00 20.54
N ALA A 75 -20.73 -4.82 21.14
CA ALA A 75 -19.98 -3.64 20.70
C ALA A 75 -18.46 -3.82 20.82
N GLY A 76 -17.98 -4.59 21.81
CA GLY A 76 -16.57 -4.85 22.04
C GLY A 76 -15.97 -5.71 20.93
N GLY A 77 -16.65 -6.78 20.53
CA GLY A 77 -16.26 -7.62 19.41
C GLY A 77 -16.15 -6.86 18.08
N LYS A 78 -17.14 -6.01 17.77
CA LYS A 78 -17.12 -5.18 16.56
C LYS A 78 -15.94 -4.20 16.54
N LEU A 79 -15.63 -3.59 17.69
CA LEU A 79 -14.48 -2.70 17.82
C LEU A 79 -13.18 -3.47 17.60
N TYR A 80 -13.03 -4.64 18.23
CA TYR A 80 -11.85 -5.48 18.08
C TYR A 80 -11.61 -5.87 16.62
N THR A 81 -12.64 -6.34 15.92
CA THR A 81 -12.55 -6.66 14.49
C THR A 81 -12.17 -5.44 13.65
N THR A 82 -12.77 -4.28 13.93
CA THR A 82 -12.41 -3.04 13.23
C THR A 82 -10.93 -2.70 13.43
N MET A 83 -10.41 -2.84 14.65
CA MET A 83 -9.00 -2.63 14.94
C MET A 83 -8.09 -3.65 14.26
N GLU A 84 -8.48 -4.93 14.19
CA GLU A 84 -7.72 -5.94 13.44
C GLU A 84 -7.62 -5.59 11.95
N ILE A 85 -8.74 -5.18 11.33
CA ILE A 85 -8.75 -4.77 9.93
C ILE A 85 -7.85 -3.54 9.71
N CYS A 86 -7.92 -2.54 10.60
CA CYS A 86 -7.03 -1.38 10.53
C CYS A 86 -5.55 -1.74 10.70
N ARG A 87 -5.23 -2.73 11.56
CA ARG A 87 -3.85 -3.24 11.70
C ARG A 87 -3.37 -3.96 10.44
N ALA A 88 -4.22 -4.75 9.80
CA ALA A 88 -3.90 -5.39 8.53
C ALA A 88 -3.63 -4.34 7.43
N PHE A 89 -4.44 -3.29 7.37
CA PHE A 89 -4.19 -2.14 6.48
C PHE A 89 -2.86 -1.44 6.79
N ASP A 90 -2.56 -1.15 8.06
CA ASP A 90 -1.30 -0.52 8.49
C ASP A 90 -0.08 -1.37 8.10
N GLN A 91 -0.16 -2.68 8.31
CA GLN A 91 0.90 -3.62 7.91
C GLN A 91 1.11 -3.61 6.39
N ASN A 92 0.02 -3.69 5.60
CA ASN A 92 0.10 -3.62 4.14
C ASN A 92 0.68 -2.28 3.67
N PHE A 93 0.29 -1.16 4.30
CA PHE A 93 0.82 0.16 3.98
C PHE A 93 2.33 0.23 4.24
N LYS A 94 2.79 -0.24 5.40
CA LYS A 94 4.23 -0.33 5.74
C LYS A 94 4.99 -1.20 4.75
N GLU A 95 4.44 -2.34 4.35
CA GLU A 95 5.09 -3.21 3.36
C GLU A 95 5.23 -2.55 1.97
N HIS A 96 4.27 -1.71 1.57
CA HIS A 96 4.41 -0.93 0.33
C HIS A 96 5.37 0.26 0.47
N LEU A 97 5.53 0.80 1.68
CA LEU A 97 6.42 1.93 1.95
C LEU A 97 7.88 1.47 2.11
N ASP A 98 8.12 0.53 3.01
CA ASP A 98 9.44 0.05 3.45
C ASP A 98 9.94 -1.17 2.66
N GLY A 99 9.03 -1.95 2.05
CA GLY A 99 9.33 -3.29 1.55
C GLY A 99 9.98 -3.35 0.16
N VAL A 100 10.12 -4.58 -0.34
CA VAL A 100 10.66 -5.02 -1.66
C VAL A 100 9.87 -4.45 -2.87
N ARG A 101 8.83 -3.65 -2.63
CA ARG A 101 7.94 -3.11 -3.66
C ARG A 101 8.30 -1.65 -3.95
N ALA A 102 8.02 -1.21 -5.18
CA ALA A 102 8.46 0.06 -5.77
C ALA A 102 7.90 1.36 -5.12
N GLY A 103 7.39 1.35 -3.88
CA GLY A 103 6.89 2.55 -3.19
C GLY A 103 8.03 3.42 -2.70
N GLY A 104 8.91 2.89 -1.84
CA GLY A 104 10.08 3.60 -1.33
C GLY A 104 11.03 4.07 -2.44
N GLU A 105 11.30 3.22 -3.45
CA GLU A 105 12.14 3.57 -4.61
C GLU A 105 11.62 4.81 -5.35
N LYS A 106 10.29 4.97 -5.48
CA LYS A 106 9.70 6.15 -6.12
C LYS A 106 9.92 7.41 -5.30
N ILE A 107 9.88 7.31 -3.97
CA ILE A 107 10.17 8.43 -3.07
C ILE A 107 11.65 8.83 -3.23
N TYR A 108 12.57 7.86 -3.23
CA TYR A 108 13.98 8.12 -3.55
C TYR A 108 14.14 8.79 -4.92
N GLY A 109 13.40 8.34 -5.94
CA GLY A 109 13.40 8.96 -7.26
C GLY A 109 12.99 10.44 -7.27
N VAL A 110 12.14 10.90 -6.34
CA VAL A 110 11.82 12.32 -6.19
C VAL A 110 13.05 13.10 -5.72
N PHE A 111 13.74 12.60 -4.70
CA PHE A 111 14.88 13.30 -4.08
C PHE A 111 16.18 13.17 -4.87
N ASP A 112 16.46 12.02 -5.48
CA ASP A 112 17.73 11.75 -6.19
C ASP A 112 17.70 12.26 -7.63
N ASN A 113 16.51 12.28 -8.26
CA ASN A 113 16.39 12.63 -9.68
C ASN A 113 15.56 13.89 -9.92
N GLN A 114 14.31 13.92 -9.46
CA GLN A 114 13.37 14.98 -9.84
C GLN A 114 13.78 16.34 -9.25
N LEU A 115 14.07 16.39 -7.95
CA LEU A 115 14.48 17.62 -7.27
C LEU A 115 15.81 18.16 -7.83
N PRO A 116 16.90 17.37 -7.95
CA PRO A 116 18.15 17.84 -8.56
C PRO A 116 17.97 18.29 -10.01
N ALA A 117 17.15 17.59 -10.80
CA ALA A 117 16.85 18.01 -12.17
C ALA A 117 16.07 19.33 -12.22
N ALA A 118 15.12 19.55 -11.29
CA ALA A 118 14.39 20.79 -11.17
C ALA A 118 15.31 21.96 -10.77
N LEU A 119 16.24 21.73 -9.83
CA LEU A 119 17.24 22.72 -9.42
C LEU A 119 18.19 23.07 -10.57
N LYS A 120 18.65 22.09 -11.35
CA LYS A 120 19.50 22.32 -12.53
C LYS A 120 18.81 23.09 -13.65
N ARG A 121 17.47 23.04 -13.72
CA ARG A 121 16.68 23.80 -14.70
C ARG A 121 16.49 25.27 -14.31
N LEU A 122 16.78 25.64 -13.06
CA LEU A 122 16.75 27.04 -12.65
C LEU A 122 17.83 27.81 -13.44
N GLN A 123 17.41 28.91 -14.06
CA GLN A 123 18.28 29.69 -14.95
C GLN A 123 19.15 30.66 -14.14
N PHE A 124 19.98 30.14 -13.25
CA PHE A 124 20.89 30.96 -12.42
C PHE A 124 21.80 31.84 -13.29
N ASP A 125 22.20 31.40 -14.48
CA ASP A 125 23.03 32.18 -15.41
C ASP A 125 22.40 33.52 -15.81
N LYS A 126 21.06 33.58 -15.88
CA LYS A 126 20.35 34.84 -16.14
C LYS A 126 20.38 35.75 -14.92
N HIS A 127 20.13 35.19 -13.74
CA HIS A 127 20.18 35.93 -12.47
C HIS A 127 21.59 36.46 -12.17
N LEU A 128 22.62 35.70 -12.53
CA LEU A 128 24.03 36.02 -12.31
C LEU A 128 24.72 36.69 -13.52
N SER A 129 23.96 37.11 -14.53
CA SER A 129 24.52 37.84 -15.69
C SER A 129 25.16 39.16 -15.23
N ILE A 130 26.28 39.54 -15.83
CA ILE A 130 27.07 40.74 -15.43
C ILE A 130 26.20 42.00 -15.44
N GLU A 131 25.26 42.10 -16.38
CA GLU A 131 24.32 43.21 -16.47
C GLU A 131 23.35 43.25 -15.28
N ASN A 132 22.74 42.10 -14.93
CA ASN A 132 21.85 42.00 -13.77
C ASN A 132 22.60 42.21 -12.45
N VAL A 133 23.80 41.64 -12.32
CA VAL A 133 24.65 41.82 -11.13
C VAL A 133 25.00 43.30 -10.94
N ARG A 134 25.45 43.98 -12.01
CA ARG A 134 25.74 45.42 -11.97
C ARG A 134 24.50 46.22 -11.57
N LYS A 135 23.35 45.94 -12.20
CA LYS A 135 22.09 46.60 -11.91
C LYS A 135 21.69 46.42 -10.44
N LEU A 136 21.65 45.19 -9.93
CA LEU A 136 21.25 44.87 -8.55
C LEU A 136 22.20 45.48 -7.51
N ILE A 137 23.52 45.45 -7.75
CA ILE A 137 24.50 46.07 -6.85
C ILE A 137 24.36 47.58 -6.86
N THR A 138 24.23 48.22 -8.03
CA THR A 138 24.04 49.67 -8.13
C THR A 138 22.71 50.12 -7.52
N GLU A 139 21.65 49.32 -7.63
CA GLU A 139 20.36 49.58 -6.98
C GLU A 139 20.41 49.41 -5.44
N ALA A 140 21.21 48.47 -4.94
CA ALA A 140 21.29 48.17 -3.51
C ALA A 140 22.26 49.07 -2.75
N ASP A 141 23.46 49.32 -3.29
CA ASP A 141 24.54 50.05 -2.62
C ASP A 141 24.75 51.47 -3.19
N GLY A 142 24.10 51.80 -4.30
CA GLY A 142 24.17 53.11 -4.94
C GLY A 142 25.31 53.28 -5.95
N TYR A 143 25.41 54.48 -6.53
CA TYR A 143 26.35 54.81 -7.62
C TYR A 143 27.80 55.10 -7.15
N GLN A 144 28.08 55.04 -5.85
CA GLN A 144 29.37 55.48 -5.33
C GLN A 144 30.46 54.40 -5.51
N PRO A 145 31.70 54.75 -5.89
CA PRO A 145 32.78 53.78 -5.99
C PRO A 145 33.06 53.15 -4.62
N HIS A 146 32.97 51.84 -4.54
CA HIS A 146 33.15 51.11 -3.29
C HIS A 146 34.63 50.82 -3.03
N LEU A 147 35.14 51.21 -1.86
CA LEU A 147 36.47 50.84 -1.37
C LEU A 147 36.49 49.42 -0.75
N ILE A 148 35.31 48.89 -0.41
CA ILE A 148 35.06 47.59 0.25
C ILE A 148 33.96 46.86 -0.53
N ALA A 149 33.89 45.53 -0.49
CA ALA A 149 32.86 44.76 -1.20
C ALA A 149 31.42 45.21 -0.84
N PRO A 150 30.53 45.42 -1.84
CA PRO A 150 29.16 45.93 -1.64
C PRO A 150 28.25 44.88 -0.96
N GLU A 151 28.13 44.95 0.37
CA GLU A 151 27.45 43.94 1.18
C GLU A 151 25.97 43.76 0.85
N GLN A 152 25.26 44.87 0.62
CA GLN A 152 23.82 44.80 0.41
C GLN A 152 23.49 44.21 -0.96
N GLY A 153 24.29 44.53 -1.98
CA GLY A 153 24.12 44.07 -3.35
C GLY A 153 24.31 42.58 -3.53
N TYR A 154 25.39 41.99 -2.99
CA TYR A 154 25.56 40.53 -3.11
C TYR A 154 24.57 39.77 -2.22
N ARG A 155 24.18 40.30 -1.05
CA ARG A 155 23.13 39.68 -0.21
C ARG A 155 21.80 39.60 -0.98
N ARG A 156 21.37 40.70 -1.61
CA ARG A 156 20.18 40.72 -2.48
C ARG A 156 20.30 39.81 -3.69
N LEU A 157 21.48 39.73 -4.31
CA LEU A 157 21.72 38.83 -5.44
C LEU A 157 21.51 37.36 -5.02
N ILE A 158 22.09 36.96 -3.89
CA ILE A 158 21.98 35.59 -3.37
C ILE A 158 20.53 35.29 -2.98
N GLU A 159 19.88 36.19 -2.25
CA GLU A 159 18.45 36.08 -1.90
C GLU A 159 17.58 35.88 -3.15
N SER A 160 17.80 36.67 -4.21
CA SER A 160 17.05 36.55 -5.47
C SER A 160 17.22 35.18 -6.15
N CYS A 161 18.37 34.53 -5.96
CA CYS A 161 18.61 33.17 -6.46
C CYS A 161 17.93 32.12 -5.58
N LEU A 162 18.10 32.22 -4.26
CA LEU A 162 17.57 31.24 -3.30
C LEU A 162 16.04 31.20 -3.29
N VAL A 163 15.36 32.33 -3.46
CA VAL A 163 13.89 32.38 -3.55
C VAL A 163 13.36 31.52 -4.71
N THR A 164 14.11 31.35 -5.80
CA THR A 164 13.69 30.50 -6.94
C THR A 164 13.64 29.00 -6.59
N ILE A 165 14.31 28.58 -5.51
CA ILE A 165 14.33 27.18 -5.02
C ILE A 165 12.99 26.78 -4.38
N ARG A 166 12.19 27.75 -3.92
CA ARG A 166 10.87 27.49 -3.32
C ARG A 166 9.99 26.64 -4.25
N GLY A 167 9.93 26.96 -5.54
CA GLY A 167 9.13 26.23 -6.52
C GLY A 167 9.49 24.73 -6.62
N PRO A 168 10.75 24.38 -6.94
CA PRO A 168 11.23 23.00 -6.91
C PRO A 168 11.03 22.28 -5.57
N ALA A 169 11.21 22.98 -4.45
CA ALA A 169 11.05 22.40 -3.11
C ALA A 169 9.58 22.05 -2.81
N GLU A 170 8.64 22.94 -3.14
CA GLU A 170 7.20 22.63 -3.05
C GLU A 170 6.81 21.46 -3.95
N ALA A 171 7.30 21.45 -5.20
CA ALA A 171 7.01 20.39 -6.16
C ALA A 171 7.51 19.01 -5.68
N ALA A 172 8.61 18.95 -4.93
CA ALA A 172 9.10 17.72 -4.33
C ALA A 172 8.14 17.19 -3.25
N VAL A 173 7.63 18.07 -2.38
CA VAL A 173 6.62 17.71 -1.36
C VAL A 173 5.34 17.18 -2.04
N ASP A 174 4.86 17.88 -3.06
CA ASP A 174 3.67 17.46 -3.82
C ASP A 174 3.89 16.11 -4.54
N GLY A 175 5.10 15.88 -5.06
CA GLY A 175 5.49 14.62 -5.69
C GLY A 175 5.46 13.44 -4.72
N VAL A 176 6.04 13.60 -3.52
CA VAL A 176 6.00 12.57 -2.46
C VAL A 176 4.56 12.30 -2.01
N HIS A 177 3.76 13.36 -1.81
CA HIS A 177 2.34 13.24 -1.45
C HIS A 177 1.55 12.40 -2.46
N ALA A 178 1.75 12.64 -3.76
CA ALA A 178 1.09 11.88 -4.81
C ALA A 178 1.45 10.39 -4.77
N ILE A 179 2.72 10.07 -4.49
CA ILE A 179 3.19 8.69 -4.32
C ILE A 179 2.54 8.03 -3.11
N LEU A 180 2.52 8.71 -1.96
CA LEU A 180 1.89 8.21 -0.73
C LEU A 180 0.39 7.96 -0.91
N LYS A 181 -0.33 8.85 -1.61
CA LYS A 181 -1.74 8.63 -1.99
C LYS A 181 -1.91 7.35 -2.82
N GLY A 182 -1.02 7.12 -3.78
CA GLY A 182 -1.02 5.89 -4.57
C GLY A 182 -0.74 4.63 -3.74
N ILE A 183 0.13 4.72 -2.73
CA ILE A 183 0.42 3.61 -1.81
C ILE A 183 -0.81 3.29 -0.95
N VAL A 184 -1.49 4.30 -0.40
CA VAL A 184 -2.74 4.10 0.37
C VAL A 184 -3.78 3.36 -0.46
N GLN A 185 -4.00 3.77 -1.72
CA GLN A 185 -4.97 3.09 -2.60
C GLN A 185 -4.64 1.61 -2.81
N LYS A 186 -3.36 1.29 -2.99
CA LYS A 186 -2.90 -0.10 -3.13
C LYS A 186 -3.08 -0.90 -1.86
N ALA A 187 -2.69 -0.35 -0.71
CA ALA A 187 -2.84 -1.00 0.59
C ALA A 187 -4.33 -1.29 0.89
N ILE A 188 -5.24 -0.36 0.58
CA ILE A 188 -6.69 -0.59 0.70
C ILE A 188 -7.16 -1.72 -0.22
N ALA A 189 -6.66 -1.77 -1.45
CA ALA A 189 -7.08 -2.78 -2.44
C ALA A 189 -6.57 -4.20 -2.12
N GLU A 190 -5.41 -4.30 -1.47
CA GLU A 190 -4.80 -5.57 -1.06
C GLU A 190 -5.36 -6.09 0.27
N THR A 191 -5.85 -5.21 1.14
CA THR A 191 -6.51 -5.62 2.39
C THR A 191 -7.85 -6.31 2.09
N THR A 192 -7.88 -7.64 2.20
CA THR A 192 -9.03 -8.47 1.82
C THR A 192 -10.27 -8.20 2.64
N GLU A 193 -10.09 -7.90 3.92
CA GLU A 193 -11.13 -7.65 4.90
C GLU A 193 -11.88 -6.34 4.59
N LEU A 194 -11.18 -5.32 4.07
CA LEU A 194 -11.81 -4.08 3.61
C LEU A 194 -12.70 -4.28 2.37
N LYS A 195 -12.54 -5.38 1.62
CA LYS A 195 -13.47 -5.72 0.53
C LYS A 195 -14.81 -6.23 1.07
N GLN A 196 -14.81 -6.87 2.24
CA GLN A 196 -16.01 -7.38 2.90
C GLN A 196 -16.84 -6.26 3.55
N TYR A 197 -16.18 -5.15 3.95
CA TYR A 197 -16.83 -4.02 4.61
C TYR A 197 -16.67 -2.70 3.81
N PRO A 198 -17.51 -2.44 2.78
CA PRO A 198 -17.38 -1.27 1.91
C PRO A 198 -17.47 0.07 2.64
N THR A 199 -18.32 0.18 3.67
CA THR A 199 -18.45 1.39 4.48
C THR A 199 -17.16 1.70 5.25
N LEU A 200 -16.62 0.69 5.94
CA LEU A 200 -15.34 0.81 6.65
C LEU A 200 -14.20 1.16 5.69
N ARG A 201 -14.18 0.58 4.50
CA ARG A 201 -13.20 0.90 3.46
C ARG A 201 -13.21 2.37 3.06
N VAL A 202 -14.39 2.96 2.90
CA VAL A 202 -14.53 4.39 2.57
C VAL A 202 -14.05 5.25 3.72
N GLU A 203 -14.45 4.95 4.95
CA GLU A 203 -14.03 5.71 6.14
C GLU A 203 -12.52 5.65 6.38
N VAL A 204 -11.92 4.45 6.32
CA VAL A 204 -10.46 4.28 6.45
C VAL A 204 -9.72 5.01 5.33
N GLY A 205 -10.23 4.94 4.10
CA GLY A 205 -9.65 5.67 2.97
C GLY A 205 -9.70 7.18 3.14
N ASN A 206 -10.85 7.73 3.54
CA ASN A 206 -11.03 9.15 3.79
C ASN A 206 -10.11 9.63 4.92
N ALA A 207 -10.05 8.90 6.04
CA ALA A 207 -9.18 9.23 7.16
C ALA A 207 -7.69 9.22 6.76
N ALA A 208 -7.27 8.25 5.96
CA ALA A 208 -5.90 8.18 5.45
C ALA A 208 -5.57 9.36 4.51
N PHE A 209 -6.48 9.71 3.59
CA PHE A 209 -6.27 10.84 2.68
C PHE A 209 -6.28 12.18 3.39
N GLU A 210 -7.16 12.37 4.36
CA GLU A 210 -7.20 13.60 5.17
C GLU A 210 -5.90 13.76 5.98
N SER A 211 -5.41 12.67 6.58
CA SER A 211 -4.13 12.66 7.29
C SER A 211 -2.97 13.04 6.39
N LEU A 212 -2.88 12.44 5.19
CA LEU A 212 -1.85 12.78 4.21
C LEU A 212 -1.93 14.24 3.75
N GLU A 213 -3.13 14.78 3.56
CA GLU A 213 -3.29 16.18 3.13
C GLU A 213 -2.81 17.15 4.21
N ARG A 214 -3.12 16.87 5.48
CA ARG A 214 -2.62 17.65 6.62
C ARG A 214 -1.09 17.61 6.71
N MET A 215 -0.52 16.41 6.59
CA MET A 215 0.94 16.23 6.59
C MET A 215 1.61 16.94 5.40
N ARG A 216 0.97 16.99 4.22
CA ARG A 216 1.49 17.75 3.07
C ARG A 216 1.58 19.23 3.39
N GLU A 217 0.54 19.82 3.96
CA GLU A 217 0.51 21.26 4.30
C GLU A 217 1.56 21.62 5.35
N GLU A 218 1.71 20.79 6.39
CA GLU A 218 2.75 20.94 7.40
C GLU A 218 4.16 20.82 6.79
N SER A 219 4.39 19.80 5.96
CA SER A 219 5.68 19.57 5.28
C SER A 219 6.02 20.73 4.35
N LYS A 220 5.05 21.21 3.56
CA LYS A 220 5.23 22.33 2.63
C LYS A 220 5.64 23.60 3.38
N ARG A 221 4.99 23.89 4.51
CA ARG A 221 5.35 25.03 5.37
C ARG A 221 6.76 24.89 5.91
N ALA A 222 7.12 23.73 6.45
CA ALA A 222 8.46 23.48 6.97
C ALA A 222 9.54 23.61 5.89
N THR A 223 9.30 23.06 4.70
CA THR A 223 10.22 23.16 3.56
C THR A 223 10.43 24.60 3.11
N LEU A 224 9.37 25.41 3.03
CA LEU A 224 9.50 26.83 2.70
C LEU A 224 10.25 27.61 3.79
N GLN A 225 10.01 27.30 5.06
CA GLN A 225 10.76 27.88 6.16
C GLN A 225 12.25 27.55 6.08
N LEU A 226 12.63 26.34 5.66
CA LEU A 226 14.03 25.98 5.41
C LEU A 226 14.65 26.89 4.34
N VAL A 227 13.95 27.12 3.23
CA VAL A 227 14.43 28.05 2.18
C VAL A 227 14.57 29.47 2.72
N ASP A 228 13.65 29.91 3.57
CA ASP A 228 13.68 31.26 4.16
C ASP A 228 14.81 31.45 5.15
N MET A 229 15.12 30.41 5.93
CA MET A 229 16.27 30.42 6.83
C MET A 229 17.59 30.53 6.05
N GLU A 230 17.73 29.81 4.93
CA GLU A 230 18.90 29.92 4.04
C GLU A 230 19.01 31.31 3.40
N CYS A 231 17.89 31.99 3.13
CA CYS A 231 17.90 33.38 2.65
C CYS A 231 18.28 34.40 3.73
N GLY A 232 17.95 34.11 4.99
CA GLY A 232 18.03 35.07 6.09
C GLY A 232 19.45 35.34 6.62
N TYR A 233 20.36 34.36 6.57
CA TYR A 233 21.71 34.55 7.11
C TYR A 233 22.78 33.76 6.34
N LEU A 234 23.72 34.49 5.75
CA LEU A 234 24.90 33.94 5.08
C LEU A 234 26.11 34.02 6.01
N THR A 235 26.61 32.87 6.44
CA THR A 235 27.76 32.82 7.34
C THR A 235 29.04 33.26 6.63
N VAL A 236 29.78 34.19 7.23
CA VAL A 236 31.08 34.70 6.70
C VAL A 236 32.11 33.58 6.47
N GLU A 237 31.97 32.48 7.20
CA GLU A 237 32.79 31.27 7.05
C GLU A 237 32.67 30.62 5.66
N PHE A 238 31.50 30.71 5.02
CA PHE A 238 31.31 30.27 3.64
C PHE A 238 32.25 31.02 2.69
N PHE A 239 32.30 32.34 2.80
CA PHE A 239 33.17 33.19 1.98
C PHE A 239 34.65 33.01 2.30
N ARG A 240 35.02 32.63 3.54
CA ARG A 240 36.41 32.32 3.91
C ARG A 240 36.90 31.00 3.31
N LYS A 241 36.00 30.03 3.09
CA LYS A 241 36.33 28.72 2.50
C LYS A 241 36.33 28.74 0.97
N LEU A 242 35.58 29.65 0.34
CA LEU A 242 35.48 29.75 -1.12
C LEU A 242 36.84 29.84 -1.85
N PRO A 243 37.82 30.67 -1.41
CA PRO A 243 39.14 30.75 -2.05
C PRO A 243 39.98 29.48 -1.86
N GLN A 244 39.84 28.81 -0.71
CA GLN A 244 40.62 27.60 -0.38
C GLN A 244 40.18 26.38 -1.20
N ASP A 245 38.93 26.36 -1.69
CA ASP A 245 38.42 25.30 -2.56
C ASP A 245 38.80 25.51 -4.03
N VAL A 246 39.04 26.76 -4.47
CA VAL A 246 39.58 27.07 -5.81
C VAL A 246 41.04 26.60 -5.94
N GLU A 247 41.81 26.67 -4.86
CA GLU A 247 43.20 26.18 -4.83
C GLU A 247 43.31 24.64 -4.82
N LYS A 248 42.23 23.90 -4.51
CA LYS A 248 42.20 22.42 -4.46
C LYS A 248 41.90 21.74 -5.82
N GLY A 249 42.20 22.41 -6.93
CA GLY A 249 42.43 21.73 -8.22
C GLY A 249 41.20 21.10 -8.89
N GLY A 250 40.12 21.86 -9.05
CA GLY A 250 39.03 21.48 -9.95
C GLY A 250 39.20 22.12 -11.33
N ASN A 251 39.14 21.32 -12.40
CA ASN A 251 39.33 21.77 -13.78
C ASN A 251 38.41 22.98 -14.10
N PRO A 252 38.95 24.15 -14.51
CA PRO A 252 38.18 25.40 -14.65
C PRO A 252 37.11 25.38 -15.74
N THR A 253 37.12 24.34 -16.58
CA THR A 253 36.14 24.10 -17.66
C THR A 253 34.87 23.39 -17.20
N HIS A 254 34.84 22.80 -15.99
CA HIS A 254 33.63 22.22 -15.42
C HIS A 254 32.79 23.29 -14.73
N SER A 255 31.48 23.30 -14.99
CA SER A 255 30.53 24.20 -14.33
C SER A 255 30.66 24.07 -12.82
N LEU A 256 30.52 25.18 -12.09
CA LEU A 256 30.55 25.17 -10.62
C LEU A 256 29.53 24.15 -10.07
N PHE A 257 28.40 24.03 -10.75
CA PHE A 257 27.35 23.05 -10.44
C PHE A 257 27.88 21.61 -10.44
N ASP A 258 28.68 21.20 -11.42
CA ASP A 258 29.21 19.82 -11.49
C ASP A 258 30.23 19.52 -10.38
N ARG A 259 30.90 20.53 -9.85
CA ARG A 259 31.85 20.39 -8.73
C ARG A 259 31.19 20.24 -7.37
N TYR A 260 30.06 20.92 -7.16
CA TYR A 260 29.37 20.94 -5.86
C TYR A 260 28.21 19.95 -5.74
N ASN A 261 27.66 19.41 -6.84
CA ASN A 261 26.42 18.62 -6.77
C ASN A 261 26.56 17.29 -6.02
N ASP A 262 27.60 16.49 -6.29
CA ASP A 262 27.59 15.07 -5.87
C ASP A 262 28.04 14.84 -4.42
N SER A 263 28.94 15.69 -3.91
CA SER A 263 29.54 15.57 -2.57
C SER A 263 28.93 16.53 -1.53
N TYR A 264 28.19 17.55 -1.96
CA TYR A 264 27.43 18.44 -1.07
C TYR A 264 26.02 17.90 -0.81
N LEU A 265 25.30 17.43 -1.83
CA LEU A 265 23.96 16.83 -1.66
C LEU A 265 23.99 15.56 -0.78
N ARG A 266 25.04 14.73 -0.90
CA ARG A 266 25.24 13.57 0.00
C ARG A 266 25.53 13.96 1.45
N ARG A 267 26.06 15.16 1.70
CA ARG A 267 26.33 15.66 3.05
C ARG A 267 25.09 16.21 3.73
N VAL A 268 24.16 16.78 2.94
CA VAL A 268 22.87 17.24 3.44
C VAL A 268 21.97 16.08 3.86
N GLY A 269 22.11 14.90 3.25
CA GLY A 269 21.39 13.68 3.66
C GLY A 269 22.00 12.93 4.87
N MET A 270 23.06 13.45 5.50
CA MET A 270 23.75 12.84 6.65
C MET A 270 23.51 13.61 7.96
N TYR A 271 22.59 14.58 7.96
CA TYR A 271 22.13 15.30 9.15
C TYR A 271 20.60 15.28 9.23
#